data_AF-A0A165ANI8-F1
#
_entry.id   AF-A0A165ANI8-F1
#
_cell.length_a   1.000
_cell.length_b   1.000
_cell.length_c   1.000
_cell.angle_alpha   90.00
_cell.angle_beta   90.00
_cell.angle_gamma   90.00
#
_symmetry.space_group_name_H-M   'P 1'
#
loop_
_entity.id
_entity.type
_entity.pdbx_description
1 polymer ?
#
loop_
_entity_poly.entity_id
_entity_poly.type
_entity_poly.pdbx_seq_one_letter_code
_entity_poly.pdbx_strand_id
1 'polypeptide(L)'
;MDYTPFSELDNISASAYARLLLYRQMCSEVATALCYTFRWIDITDRYVWIDCPSCEKDSSTKRFMFHSQVPVRCWWVQSMNRSAKLLQNRPSGKVISSQGWYQQALKEAAACPICIARAVDELPVFAKKFADKVDEVVAEVQLELK
;
A
#
# COMPACT_ATOMS: atom_id res chain seq x y z
N MET A 1 -22.96 -20.94 18.31
CA MET A 1 -22.59 -19.55 17.95
C MET A 1 -23.86 -18.92 17.44
N ASP A 2 -24.53 -18.14 18.28
CA ASP A 2 -25.73 -17.40 17.87
C ASP A 2 -25.29 -16.21 17.02
N TYR A 3 -25.59 -16.28 15.73
CA TYR A 3 -25.42 -15.17 14.81
C TYR A 3 -26.63 -14.24 14.98
N THR A 4 -26.47 -13.16 15.75
CA THR A 4 -27.41 -12.05 15.74
C THR A 4 -27.13 -11.19 14.51
N PRO A 5 -28.05 -11.11 13.54
CA PRO A 5 -27.92 -10.17 12.43
C PRO A 5 -27.80 -8.74 12.98
N PHE A 6 -26.97 -7.91 12.35
CA PHE A 6 -26.96 -6.48 12.64
C PHE A 6 -28.30 -5.91 12.18
N SER A 7 -29.12 -5.45 13.12
CA SER A 7 -30.48 -4.92 12.85
C SER A 7 -30.48 -3.80 11.81
N GLU A 8 -29.36 -3.11 11.66
CA GLU A 8 -29.09 -2.06 10.67
C GLU A 8 -29.06 -2.60 9.23
N LEU A 9 -28.83 -3.90 9.04
CA LEU A 9 -28.80 -4.58 7.74
C LEU A 9 -30.11 -5.29 7.39
N ASP A 10 -31.05 -5.43 8.33
CA ASP A 10 -32.30 -6.17 8.11
C ASP A 10 -33.17 -5.55 7.00
N ASN A 11 -32.98 -4.26 6.72
CA ASN A 11 -33.76 -3.50 5.74
C ASN A 11 -32.95 -3.02 4.53
N ILE A 12 -31.72 -3.52 4.32
CA ILE A 12 -30.97 -3.14 3.12
C ILE A 12 -31.58 -3.78 1.87
N SER A 13 -31.85 -2.96 0.86
CA SER A 13 -32.27 -3.51 -0.44
C SER A 13 -31.12 -4.29 -1.08
N ALA A 14 -31.45 -5.30 -1.88
CA ALA A 14 -30.44 -6.04 -2.65
C ALA A 14 -29.61 -5.10 -3.55
N SER A 15 -30.22 -4.03 -4.06
CA SER A 15 -29.53 -3.01 -4.86
C SER A 15 -28.55 -2.18 -4.03
N ALA A 16 -28.91 -1.78 -2.80
CA ALA A 16 -27.99 -1.09 -1.90
C ALA A 16 -26.80 -2.00 -1.50
N TYR A 17 -27.05 -3.27 -1.22
CA TYR A 17 -25.98 -4.24 -0.96
C TYR A 17 -25.04 -4.41 -2.17
N ALA A 18 -25.59 -4.56 -3.38
CA ALA A 18 -24.79 -4.65 -4.60
C ALA A 18 -23.91 -3.40 -4.81
N ARG A 19 -24.43 -2.20 -4.53
CA ARG A 19 -23.67 -0.94 -4.60
C ARG A 19 -22.53 -0.88 -3.58
N LEU A 20 -22.74 -1.37 -2.35
CA LEU A 20 -21.67 -1.45 -1.35
C LEU A 20 -20.54 -2.40 -1.80
N LEU A 21 -20.88 -3.51 -2.46
CA LEU A 21 -19.86 -4.42 -3.02
C LEU A 21 -19.07 -3.76 -4.15
N LEU A 22 -19.74 -3.05 -5.06
CA LEU A 22 -19.09 -2.30 -6.14
C LEU A 22 -18.20 -1.19 -5.57
N TYR A 23 -18.69 -0.44 -4.59
CA TYR A 23 -17.92 0.58 -3.89
C TYR A 23 -16.65 0.01 -3.27
N ARG A 24 -16.76 -1.09 -2.51
CA ARG A 24 -15.60 -1.78 -1.94
C ARG A 24 -14.60 -2.20 -3.01
N GLN A 25 -15.08 -2.73 -4.14
CA GLN A 25 -14.24 -3.14 -5.25
C GLN A 25 -13.46 -1.96 -5.84
N MET A 26 -14.13 -0.82 -6.07
CA MET A 26 -13.49 0.41 -6.55
C MET A 26 -12.43 0.93 -5.56
N CYS A 27 -12.73 0.94 -4.26
CA CYS A 27 -11.76 1.30 -3.22
C CYS A 27 -10.52 0.38 -3.25
N SER A 28 -10.74 -0.94 -3.39
CA SER A 28 -9.65 -1.91 -3.53
C SER A 28 -8.78 -1.67 -4.76
N GLU A 29 -9.37 -1.30 -5.89
CA GLU A 29 -8.65 -1.01 -7.13
C GLU A 29 -7.76 0.22 -7.00
N VAL A 30 -8.29 1.35 -6.54
CA VAL A 30 -7.51 2.59 -6.42
C VAL A 30 -6.40 2.47 -5.37
N ALA A 31 -6.67 1.80 -4.24
CA ALA A 31 -5.66 1.56 -3.21
C ALA A 31 -4.54 0.64 -3.72
N THR A 32 -4.90 -0.43 -4.43
CA THR A 32 -3.94 -1.40 -4.97
C THR A 32 -3.09 -0.80 -6.10
N ALA A 33 -3.63 0.14 -6.87
CA ALA A 33 -2.89 0.81 -7.95
C ALA A 33 -1.65 1.57 -7.43
N LEU A 34 -1.67 2.06 -6.18
CA LEU A 34 -0.53 2.71 -5.54
C LEU A 34 0.68 1.78 -5.39
N CYS A 35 0.47 0.46 -5.41
CA CYS A 35 1.52 -0.55 -5.32
C CYS A 35 2.27 -0.78 -6.63
N TYR A 36 1.75 -0.28 -7.75
CA TYR A 36 2.30 -0.49 -9.09
C TYR A 36 2.59 0.82 -9.82
N THR A 37 1.97 1.92 -9.39
CA THR A 37 2.18 3.26 -9.93
C THR A 37 2.71 4.18 -8.83
N PHE A 38 3.94 4.65 -9.01
CA PHE A 38 4.69 5.32 -7.94
C PHE A 38 4.81 6.83 -8.12
N ARG A 39 3.94 7.43 -8.96
CA ARG A 39 3.91 8.89 -9.18
C ARG A 39 3.49 9.70 -7.97
N TRP A 40 3.02 9.05 -6.91
CA TRP A 40 2.67 9.67 -5.63
C TRP A 40 3.86 9.74 -4.66
N ILE A 41 4.96 9.03 -4.93
CA ILE A 41 6.14 9.02 -4.08
C ILE A 41 7.11 10.07 -4.58
N ASP A 42 7.38 11.06 -3.74
CA ASP A 42 8.52 11.96 -3.89
C ASP A 42 9.78 11.27 -3.33
N ILE A 43 10.83 11.23 -4.16
CA ILE A 43 12.12 10.60 -3.86
C ILE A 43 13.25 11.62 -3.72
N THR A 44 12.94 12.91 -3.58
CA THR A 44 13.92 13.98 -3.36
C THR A 44 14.78 13.70 -2.11
N ASP A 45 14.18 13.12 -1.06
CA ASP A 45 14.86 12.70 0.17
C ASP A 45 15.64 11.36 0.04
N ARG A 46 15.70 10.79 -1.17
CA ARG A 46 16.40 9.56 -1.59
C ARG A 46 16.38 8.40 -0.59
N TYR A 47 15.40 7.52 -0.72
CA TYR A 47 15.31 6.29 0.09
C TYR A 47 16.39 5.24 -0.22
N VAL A 48 16.74 4.42 0.78
CA VAL A 48 17.79 3.40 0.64
C VAL A 48 17.48 2.32 -0.39
N TRP A 49 16.21 2.01 -0.63
CA TRP A 49 15.80 1.09 -1.70
C TRP A 49 16.04 1.65 -3.11
N ILE A 50 16.44 2.91 -3.24
CA ILE A 50 16.86 3.53 -4.51
C ILE A 50 18.40 3.58 -4.54
N ASP A 51 19.01 4.07 -3.47
CA ASP A 51 20.44 4.42 -3.45
C ASP A 51 21.41 3.27 -3.17
N CYS A 52 20.98 2.18 -2.52
CA CYS A 52 21.90 1.13 -2.05
C CYS A 52 22.75 0.49 -3.18
N PRO A 53 24.07 0.66 -3.26
CA PRO A 53 24.83 0.18 -4.41
C PRO A 53 25.04 -1.35 -4.44
N SER A 54 24.73 -2.05 -3.34
CA SER A 54 25.27 -3.39 -3.07
C SER A 54 24.33 -4.55 -3.37
N CYS A 55 23.03 -4.40 -3.14
CA CYS A 55 22.08 -5.52 -3.24
C CYS A 55 21.26 -5.50 -4.52
N GLU A 56 20.60 -6.63 -4.78
CA GLU A 56 19.87 -6.91 -6.00
C GLU A 56 18.83 -5.82 -6.32
N LYS A 57 18.86 -5.38 -7.58
CA LYS A 57 17.90 -4.45 -8.15
C LYS A 57 16.80 -5.25 -8.83
N ASP A 58 15.58 -4.74 -8.77
CA ASP A 58 14.49 -5.26 -9.59
C ASP A 58 14.89 -5.21 -11.07
N SER A 59 14.43 -6.19 -11.85
CA SER A 59 14.74 -6.28 -13.28
C SER A 59 14.17 -5.11 -14.09
N SER A 60 13.21 -4.37 -13.52
CA SER A 60 12.59 -3.21 -14.15
C SER A 60 12.80 -1.94 -13.33
N THR A 61 12.86 -0.82 -14.04
CA THR A 61 12.91 0.51 -13.44
C THR A 61 11.51 1.00 -13.09
N LYS A 62 11.41 1.80 -12.02
CA LYS A 62 10.16 2.39 -11.56
C LYS A 62 10.15 3.89 -11.83
N ARG A 63 8.99 4.45 -12.16
CA ARG A 63 8.81 5.89 -12.37
C ARG A 63 8.16 6.53 -11.14
N PHE A 64 8.86 7.49 -10.56
CA PHE A 64 8.43 8.23 -9.36
C PHE A 64 7.95 9.64 -9.71
N MET A 65 7.42 10.37 -8.72
CA MET A 65 6.94 11.74 -8.90
C MET A 65 8.09 12.62 -9.41
N PHE A 66 7.91 13.34 -10.53
CA PHE A 66 8.91 14.24 -11.14
C PHE A 66 10.28 13.64 -11.49
N HIS A 67 10.44 12.32 -11.41
CA HIS A 67 11.71 11.65 -11.68
C HIS A 67 11.65 10.75 -12.91
N SER A 68 12.80 10.55 -13.55
CA SER A 68 12.97 9.55 -14.59
C SER A 68 12.82 8.13 -14.01
N GLN A 69 12.87 7.13 -14.89
CA GLN A 69 12.85 5.74 -14.48
C GLN A 69 14.13 5.38 -13.70
N VAL A 70 13.98 4.96 -12.44
CA VAL A 70 15.12 4.57 -11.57
C VAL A 70 15.01 3.11 -11.13
N PRO A 71 16.13 2.40 -10.97
CA PRO A 71 16.12 1.04 -10.44
C PRO A 71 15.90 1.05 -8.92
N VAL A 72 15.13 0.08 -8.43
CA VAL A 72 14.82 -0.09 -7.01
C VAL A 72 15.30 -1.45 -6.51
N ARG A 73 15.43 -1.65 -5.19
CA ARG A 73 15.82 -2.95 -4.63
C ARG A 73 14.67 -3.94 -4.58
N CYS A 74 14.97 -5.21 -4.83
CA CYS A 74 13.99 -6.29 -4.91
C CYS A 74 13.11 -6.39 -3.67
N TRP A 75 13.69 -6.26 -2.47
CA TRP A 75 12.95 -6.35 -1.21
C TRP A 75 11.83 -5.29 -1.11
N TRP A 76 12.04 -4.10 -1.66
CA TRP A 76 11.04 -3.04 -1.63
C TRP A 76 9.89 -3.37 -2.58
N VAL A 77 10.18 -3.89 -3.78
CA VAL A 77 9.15 -4.37 -4.72
C VAL A 77 8.34 -5.51 -4.12
N GLN A 78 8.99 -6.45 -3.43
CA GLN A 78 8.31 -7.52 -2.72
C GLN A 78 7.37 -6.98 -1.62
N SER A 79 7.80 -5.92 -0.91
CA SER A 79 6.96 -5.23 0.06
C SER A 79 5.73 -4.58 -0.58
N MET A 80 5.89 -3.88 -1.71
CA MET A 80 4.76 -3.29 -2.44
C MET A 80 3.79 -4.36 -2.96
N ASN A 81 4.29 -5.50 -3.46
CA ASN A 81 3.47 -6.63 -3.88
C ASN A 81 2.68 -7.27 -2.73
N ARG A 82 3.27 -7.40 -1.54
CA ARG A 82 2.53 -7.86 -0.35
C ARG A 82 1.43 -6.88 0.05
N SER A 83 1.73 -5.58 -0.06
CA SER A 83 0.78 -4.51 0.26
C SER A 83 -0.43 -4.53 -0.68
N ALA A 84 -0.21 -4.78 -1.97
CA ALA A 84 -1.29 -4.96 -2.94
C ALA A 84 -2.29 -6.03 -2.50
N LYS A 85 -1.81 -7.20 -2.05
CA LYS A 85 -2.68 -8.30 -1.58
C LYS A 85 -3.50 -7.93 -0.34
N LEU A 86 -2.91 -7.12 0.55
CA LEU A 86 -3.59 -6.64 1.74
C LEU A 86 -4.66 -5.60 1.39
N LEU A 87 -4.31 -4.62 0.56
CA LEU A 87 -5.20 -3.54 0.14
C LEU A 87 -6.35 -4.03 -0.73
N GLN A 88 -6.15 -5.08 -1.52
CA GLN A 88 -7.22 -5.73 -2.27
C GLN A 88 -8.35 -6.23 -1.34
N ASN A 89 -8.00 -6.73 -0.16
CA ASN A 89 -8.97 -7.23 0.80
C ASN A 89 -9.48 -6.15 1.76
N ARG A 90 -8.62 -5.19 2.11
CA ARG A 90 -8.89 -4.14 3.07
C ARG A 90 -8.25 -2.82 2.58
N PRO A 91 -8.96 -2.04 1.75
CA PRO A 91 -8.45 -0.78 1.20
C PRO A 91 -8.48 0.32 2.27
N SER A 92 -7.49 0.29 3.16
CA SER A 92 -7.34 1.28 4.23
C SER A 92 -5.88 1.44 4.62
N GLY A 93 -5.47 2.68 4.85
CA GLY A 93 -4.14 3.04 5.35
C GLY A 93 -3.82 2.37 6.67
N LYS A 94 -4.83 2.08 7.51
CA LYS A 94 -4.66 1.34 8.79
C LYS A 94 -3.97 -0.01 8.61
N VAL A 95 -4.15 -0.67 7.46
CA VAL A 95 -3.51 -1.96 7.17
C VAL A 95 -2.01 -1.79 6.91
N ILE A 96 -1.62 -0.70 6.26
CA ILE A 96 -0.23 -0.35 5.97
C ILE A 96 0.49 0.16 7.23
N SER A 97 -0.20 0.94 8.06
CA SER A 97 0.34 1.47 9.31
C SER A 97 0.26 0.49 10.49
N SER A 98 -0.36 -0.68 10.30
CA SER A 98 -0.45 -1.70 11.34
C SER A 98 0.94 -2.17 11.81
N GLN A 99 1.09 -2.32 13.12
CA GLN A 99 2.32 -2.76 13.76
C GLN A 99 2.68 -4.16 13.24
N GLY A 100 3.63 -4.24 12.31
CA GLY A 100 4.00 -5.50 11.65
C GLY A 100 4.11 -5.43 10.13
N TRP A 101 3.44 -4.49 9.45
CA TRP A 101 3.38 -4.47 7.98
C TRP A 101 4.76 -4.49 7.31
N TYR A 102 5.65 -3.59 7.73
CA TYR A 102 7.01 -3.47 7.18
C TYR A 102 8.05 -4.39 7.85
N GLN A 103 7.68 -5.20 8.85
CA GLN A 103 8.66 -6.08 9.52
C GLN A 103 9.26 -7.08 8.56
N GLN A 104 8.47 -7.61 7.63
CA GLN A 104 8.98 -8.52 6.61
C GLN A 104 9.93 -7.81 5.63
N ALA A 105 9.64 -6.54 5.28
CA ALA A 105 10.53 -5.74 4.46
C ALA A 105 11.85 -5.44 5.18
N LEU A 106 11.83 -5.20 6.49
CA LEU A 106 13.04 -5.06 7.31
C LEU A 106 13.88 -6.34 7.34
N LYS A 107 13.24 -7.51 7.51
CA LYS A 107 13.94 -8.80 7.45
C LYS A 107 14.63 -9.04 6.11
N GLU A 108 13.98 -8.68 5.01
CA GLU A 108 14.56 -8.79 3.66
C GLU A 108 15.67 -7.76 3.44
N ALA A 109 15.49 -6.52 3.91
CA ALA A 109 16.52 -5.49 3.88
C ALA A 109 17.76 -5.88 4.73
N ALA A 110 17.58 -6.67 5.79
CA ALA A 110 18.65 -7.17 6.66
C ALA A 110 19.69 -8.05 5.94
N ALA A 111 19.36 -8.60 4.76
CA ALA A 111 20.33 -9.29 3.92
C ALA A 111 21.42 -8.34 3.36
N CYS A 112 21.22 -7.02 3.44
CA CYS A 112 22.19 -6.01 3.02
C CYS A 112 22.48 -5.03 4.16
N PRO A 113 23.74 -4.95 4.65
CA PRO A 113 24.12 -4.05 5.74
C PRO A 113 23.77 -2.57 5.49
N ILE A 114 23.89 -2.12 4.24
CA ILE A 114 23.55 -0.74 3.83
C ILE A 114 22.04 -0.50 3.92
N CYS A 115 21.24 -1.47 3.45
CA CYS A 115 19.78 -1.32 3.48
C CYS A 115 19.25 -1.29 4.91
N ILE A 116 19.65 -2.24 5.75
CA ILE A 116 19.11 -2.33 7.11
C ILE A 116 19.46 -1.12 7.97
N ALA A 117 20.67 -0.57 7.80
CA ALA A 117 21.12 0.60 8.57
C ALA A 117 20.24 1.84 8.37
N ARG A 118 19.58 1.97 7.21
CA ARG A 118 18.70 3.10 6.87
C ARG A 118 17.22 2.72 6.90
N ALA A 119 16.87 1.50 6.48
CA ALA A 119 15.49 1.07 6.34
C ALA A 119 14.74 1.05 7.67
N VAL A 120 15.43 0.81 8.80
CA VAL A 120 14.83 0.88 10.14
C VAL A 120 14.19 2.23 10.45
N ASP A 121 14.78 3.32 9.98
CA ASP A 121 14.28 4.68 10.19
C ASP A 121 13.39 5.16 9.04
N GLU A 122 13.75 4.80 7.80
CA GLU A 122 13.04 5.26 6.61
C GLU A 122 11.70 4.54 6.37
N LEU A 123 11.61 3.23 6.64
CA LEU A 123 10.38 2.48 6.38
C LEU A 123 9.18 2.90 7.22
N PRO A 124 9.31 3.21 8.53
CA PRO A 124 8.19 3.75 9.30
C PRO A 124 7.66 5.07 8.73
N VAL A 125 8.54 5.97 8.31
CA VAL A 125 8.16 7.26 7.70
C VAL A 125 7.46 7.02 6.36
N PHE A 126 7.99 6.14 5.54
CA PHE A 126 7.36 5.74 4.28
C PHE A 126 6.01 5.06 4.49
N ALA A 127 5.90 4.16 5.48
CA ALA A 127 4.65 3.46 5.82
C ALA A 127 3.54 4.46 6.17
N LYS A 128 3.87 5.51 6.92
CA LYS A 128 2.92 6.60 7.23
C LYS A 128 2.48 7.32 5.95
N LYS A 129 3.42 7.79 5.13
CA LYS A 129 3.09 8.45 3.84
C LYS A 129 2.24 7.56 2.93
N PHE A 130 2.54 6.26 2.90
CA PHE A 130 1.78 5.29 2.12
C PHE A 130 0.36 5.09 2.70
N ALA A 131 0.22 4.95 4.01
CA ALA A 131 -1.08 4.85 4.67
C ALA A 131 -1.94 6.09 4.39
N ASP A 132 -1.38 7.29 4.57
CA ASP A 132 -2.08 8.55 4.32
C ASP A 132 -2.55 8.64 2.85
N LYS A 133 -1.68 8.23 1.91
CA LYS A 133 -2.05 8.24 0.48
C LYS A 133 -3.12 7.21 0.13
N VAL A 134 -3.14 6.04 0.78
CA VAL A 134 -4.21 5.06 0.62
C VAL A 134 -5.54 5.65 1.08
N ASP A 135 -5.57 6.26 2.27
CA ASP A 135 -6.82 6.83 2.81
C ASP A 135 -7.30 8.01 1.94
N GLU A 136 -6.39 8.82 1.40
CA GLU A 136 -6.70 9.89 0.44
C GLU A 136 -7.41 9.35 -0.82
N VAL A 137 -6.81 8.40 -1.53
CA VAL A 137 -7.41 7.89 -2.79
C VAL A 137 -8.68 7.10 -2.57
N VAL A 138 -8.83 6.44 -1.42
CA VAL A 138 -10.06 5.73 -1.05
C VAL A 138 -11.18 6.72 -0.73
N ALA A 139 -10.88 7.84 -0.08
CA ALA A 139 -11.87 8.88 0.23
C ALA A 139 -12.42 9.59 -1.02
N GLU A 140 -11.68 9.59 -2.12
CA GLU A 140 -12.14 10.14 -3.41
C GLU A 140 -13.19 9.27 -4.09
N VAL A 141 -13.27 7.97 -3.75
CA VAL A 141 -14.27 7.06 -4.31
C VAL A 141 -15.65 7.45 -3.77
N GLN A 142 -16.58 7.74 -4.68
CA GLN A 142 -17.94 8.14 -4.34
C GLN A 142 -18.85 6.92 -4.16
N LEU A 143 -19.62 6.90 -3.07
CA LEU A 143 -20.68 5.93 -2.83
C LEU A 143 -22.04 6.60 -3.06
N GLU A 144 -22.75 6.19 -4.11
CA GLU A 144 -24.13 6.63 -4.34
C GLU A 144 -25.13 5.62 -3.77
N LEU A 145 -25.64 5.88 -2.56
CA LEU A 145 -26.80 5.16 -2.01
C LEU A 145 -28.07 5.95 -2.36
N LYS A 146 -28.78 5.53 -3.41
CA LYS A 146 -30.17 5.96 -3.67
C LYS A 146 -31.16 5.08 -2.93
#